data_AF-A0A536FB03-F1
#
_entry.id   AF-A0A536FB03-F1
#
_cell.length_a   1.000
_cell.length_b   1.000
_cell.length_c   1.000
_cell.angle_alpha   90.00
_cell.angle_beta   90.00
_cell.angle_gamma   90.00
#
_symmetry.space_group_name_H-M   'P 1'
#
loop_
_entity.id
_entity.type
_entity.pdbx_description
1 polymer ?
#
loop_
_entity_poly.entity_id
_entity_poly.type
_entity_poly.pdbx_seq_one_letter_code
_entity_poly.pdbx_strand_id
1 'polypeptide(L)'
;MLSSVHSDRSGRIVLAADYGAAMFDGAAPRAFGSHVALPDGASLIPLADRGALGLDRTGAPRPLGAGRFAVGAVLPPGYVRLAHPASVVAAGVPDLAPRAYAAVAADERGALQVAARRIDDAATFDHRADAGIAARITEGLRARPSNRLVRQLARCAKDFHCRAATNAFGAWADCAVPVAAPANEHPPALVSFHGDAMPTERAAFHATADEVVDLAAAHLEGGGTQVSFGRACEGEPLLVPRVVEPAIAGIRERTHRGTIHLESNGSVPAAVGRLARAGLDTIGFRIASARPETYERIHRPAGYRLTDVRASIAEAIAAALAVAVIVLVLPGLTDRERELDEILSLAGDLPAGSQLVLRDLGADAERALALVPSAETPLGMERFLERIASDAAHLRMGTLVRPLARV
;
A
#
# COMPACT_ATOMS: atom_id res chain seq x y z
N MET A 1 -6.61 22.19 22.48
CA MET A 1 -7.43 20.96 22.24
C MET A 1 -7.70 20.87 20.75
N LEU A 2 -7.60 19.70 20.13
CA LEU A 2 -7.90 19.57 18.69
C LEU A 2 -9.42 19.62 18.45
N SER A 3 -9.83 20.32 17.39
CA SER A 3 -11.23 20.44 16.97
C SER A 3 -11.60 19.41 15.93
N SER A 4 -12.86 18.95 15.96
CA SER A 4 -13.42 18.06 14.94
C SER A 4 -13.41 18.71 13.56
N VAL A 5 -13.12 17.90 12.55
CA VAL A 5 -13.21 18.25 11.14
C VAL A 5 -14.30 17.40 10.48
N HIS A 6 -15.14 18.01 9.67
CA HIS A 6 -16.19 17.33 8.91
C HIS A 6 -16.33 17.96 7.53
N SER A 7 -17.10 17.33 6.64
CA SER A 7 -17.56 17.98 5.41
C SER A 7 -19.05 18.29 5.49
N ASP A 8 -19.47 19.34 4.79
CA ASP A 8 -20.89 19.52 4.50
C ASP A 8 -21.34 18.66 3.30
N ARG A 9 -22.60 18.82 2.89
CA ARG A 9 -23.18 18.10 1.73
C ARG A 9 -22.55 18.44 0.38
N SER A 10 -21.87 19.58 0.27
CA SER A 10 -21.13 19.97 -0.93
C SER A 10 -19.71 19.41 -0.97
N GLY A 11 -19.28 18.73 0.10
CA GLY A 11 -17.92 18.23 0.25
C GLY A 11 -16.93 19.27 0.76
N ARG A 12 -17.39 20.48 1.13
CA ARG A 12 -16.53 21.50 1.72
C ARG A 12 -16.11 21.07 3.13
N ILE A 13 -14.82 21.16 3.43
CA ILE A 13 -14.26 20.86 4.75
C ILE A 13 -14.54 22.01 5.71
N VAL A 14 -15.06 21.67 6.90
CA VAL A 14 -15.51 22.60 7.94
C VAL A 14 -15.01 22.16 9.30
N LEU A 15 -14.53 23.11 10.10
CA LEU A 15 -14.12 22.91 11.48
C LEU A 15 -15.32 23.08 12.41
N ALA A 16 -15.50 22.13 13.32
CA ALA A 16 -16.51 22.22 14.38
C ALA A 16 -15.80 22.56 15.70
N ALA A 17 -15.56 23.85 15.94
CA ALA A 17 -14.82 24.33 17.11
C ALA A 17 -15.49 23.97 18.45
N ASP A 18 -16.81 23.77 18.45
CA ASP A 18 -17.57 23.37 19.63
C ASP A 18 -17.41 21.88 20.02
N TYR A 19 -16.73 21.09 19.19
CA TYR A 19 -16.50 19.66 19.40
C TYR A 19 -15.00 19.32 19.38
N GLY A 20 -14.58 18.51 20.34
CA GLY A 20 -13.25 17.93 20.36
C GLY A 20 -13.10 16.87 19.26
N ALA A 21 -11.93 16.77 18.66
CA ALA A 21 -11.67 15.76 17.64
C ALA A 21 -11.78 14.33 18.20
N ALA A 22 -12.41 13.44 17.41
CA ALA A 22 -12.52 12.02 17.70
C ALA A 22 -11.89 11.19 16.58
N MET A 23 -11.35 10.02 16.93
CA MET A 23 -10.84 9.00 16.01
C MET A 23 -11.43 7.63 16.35
N PHE A 24 -11.42 6.70 15.40
CA PHE A 24 -11.82 5.31 15.62
C PHE A 24 -10.57 4.42 15.61
N ASP A 25 -10.27 3.79 16.74
CA ASP A 25 -9.10 2.91 16.92
C ASP A 25 -9.35 1.48 16.38
N GLY A 26 -10.51 1.23 15.79
CA GLY A 26 -10.94 -0.08 15.33
C GLY A 26 -11.77 -0.87 16.35
N ALA A 27 -11.88 -0.40 17.59
CA ALA A 27 -12.78 -0.95 18.61
C ALA A 27 -13.87 0.04 19.01
N ALA A 28 -13.53 1.31 19.23
CA ALA A 28 -14.51 2.34 19.57
C ALA A 28 -14.02 3.76 19.23
N PRO A 29 -14.92 4.75 19.16
CA PRO A 29 -14.52 6.14 19.10
C PRO A 29 -13.72 6.56 20.35
N ARG A 30 -12.61 7.26 20.14
CA ARG A 30 -11.69 7.78 21.15
C ARG A 30 -11.42 9.26 20.92
N ALA A 31 -10.87 9.92 21.93
CA ALA A 31 -10.23 11.21 21.72
C ALA A 31 -9.09 11.08 20.70
N PHE A 32 -8.95 12.10 19.86
CA PHE A 32 -7.88 12.16 18.88
C PHE A 32 -6.51 12.15 19.57
N GLY A 33 -5.69 11.17 19.25
CA GLY A 33 -4.40 10.91 19.91
C GLY A 33 -3.20 11.41 19.13
N SER A 34 -2.17 10.58 19.03
CA SER A 34 -0.96 10.83 18.26
C SER A 34 -1.26 11.22 16.81
N HIS A 35 -0.49 12.19 16.31
CA HIS A 35 -0.72 12.78 15.00
C HIS A 35 0.51 13.50 14.47
N VAL A 36 0.44 13.82 13.18
CA VAL A 36 1.34 14.73 12.48
C VAL A 36 0.53 15.81 11.77
N ALA A 37 1.18 16.90 11.38
CA ALA A 37 0.60 17.84 10.44
C ALA A 37 0.22 17.12 9.14
N LEU A 38 -0.90 17.47 8.53
CA LEU A 38 -1.33 16.88 7.26
C LEU A 38 -0.19 17.05 6.22
N PRO A 39 0.40 15.95 5.72
CA PRO A 39 1.57 16.07 4.87
C PRO A 39 1.20 16.52 3.45
N ASP A 40 2.14 17.19 2.79
CA ASP A 40 2.02 17.53 1.38
C ASP A 40 1.77 16.27 0.53
N GLY A 41 0.86 16.38 -0.43
CA GLY A 41 0.45 15.27 -1.28
C GLY A 41 -0.62 14.35 -0.68
N ALA A 42 -1.05 14.58 0.57
CA ALA A 42 -2.24 13.92 1.11
C ALA A 42 -3.52 14.43 0.46
N SER A 43 -4.49 13.52 0.26
CA SER A 43 -5.83 13.86 -0.23
C SER A 43 -6.84 13.84 0.90
N LEU A 44 -7.66 14.88 1.04
CA LEU A 44 -8.81 14.88 1.94
C LEU A 44 -10.05 14.40 1.19
N ILE A 45 -10.72 13.41 1.75
CA ILE A 45 -11.86 12.76 1.13
C ILE A 45 -13.06 12.85 2.08
N PRO A 46 -14.12 13.58 1.70
CA PRO A 46 -15.42 13.48 2.33
C PRO A 46 -15.95 12.04 2.29
N LEU A 47 -16.27 11.48 3.44
CA LEU A 47 -16.90 10.17 3.54
C LEU A 47 -18.41 10.36 3.48
N ALA A 48 -18.92 10.60 2.27
CA ALA A 48 -20.35 10.83 2.05
C ALA A 48 -21.20 9.75 2.74
N ASP A 49 -22.30 10.16 3.36
CA ASP A 49 -23.23 9.30 4.12
C ASP A 49 -22.63 8.59 5.35
N ARG A 50 -21.42 8.95 5.78
CA ARG A 50 -20.83 8.58 7.07
C ARG A 50 -20.93 9.78 8.01
N GLY A 51 -21.86 9.76 8.97
CA GLY A 51 -22.06 10.90 9.88
C GLY A 51 -20.83 11.12 10.76
N ALA A 52 -20.31 12.35 10.82
CA ALA A 52 -19.13 12.65 11.63
C ALA A 52 -19.42 12.52 13.13
N LEU A 53 -18.49 11.92 13.87
CA LEU A 53 -18.47 11.94 15.33
C LEU A 53 -17.42 12.93 15.84
N GLY A 54 -17.78 13.69 16.87
CA GLY A 54 -16.85 14.50 17.67
C GLY A 54 -17.07 14.24 19.15
N LEU A 55 -16.23 14.81 20.00
CA LEU A 55 -16.36 14.76 21.45
C LEU A 55 -17.10 15.99 21.95
N ASP A 56 -18.12 15.79 22.78
CA ASP A 56 -18.77 16.90 23.49
C ASP A 56 -17.88 17.41 24.66
N ARG A 57 -18.37 18.41 25.40
CA ARG A 57 -17.64 19.01 26.54
C ARG A 57 -17.33 18.03 27.68
N THR A 58 -18.02 16.88 27.73
CA THR A 58 -17.76 15.82 28.72
C THR A 58 -16.73 14.80 28.21
N GLY A 59 -16.30 14.92 26.95
CA GLY A 59 -15.44 13.95 26.28
C GLY A 59 -16.19 12.76 25.68
N ALA A 60 -17.52 12.78 25.65
CA ALA A 60 -18.31 11.68 25.08
C ALA A 60 -18.46 11.83 23.55
N PRO A 61 -18.31 10.73 22.78
CA PRO A 61 -18.57 10.75 21.33
C PRO A 61 -20.04 11.09 21.02
N ARG A 62 -20.25 12.08 20.15
CA ARG A 62 -21.57 12.54 19.70
C ARG A 62 -21.55 12.80 18.19
N PRO A 63 -22.65 12.48 17.47
CA PRO A 63 -22.83 12.94 16.10
C PRO A 63 -22.79 14.47 16.03
N LEU A 64 -22.10 15.01 15.04
CA LEU A 64 -22.02 16.46 14.83
C LEU A 64 -23.34 17.07 14.30
N GLY A 65 -24.27 16.23 13.84
CA GLY A 65 -25.58 16.64 13.31
C GLY A 65 -25.79 16.21 11.85
N ALA A 66 -27.01 16.42 11.35
CA ALA A 66 -27.39 16.03 10.00
C ALA A 66 -26.62 16.82 8.92
N GLY A 67 -26.23 16.13 7.85
CA GLY A 67 -25.50 16.74 6.72
C GLY A 67 -24.03 17.08 7.02
N ARG A 68 -23.49 16.57 8.14
CA ARG A 68 -22.08 16.69 8.51
C ARG A 68 -21.42 15.31 8.44
N PHE A 69 -20.54 15.15 7.47
CA PHE A 69 -19.93 13.86 7.17
C PHE A 69 -18.48 13.77 7.64
N ALA A 70 -18.04 12.57 8.01
CA ALA A 70 -16.65 12.33 8.40
C ALA A 70 -15.71 12.61 7.23
N VAL A 71 -14.47 12.99 7.54
CA VAL A 71 -13.43 13.28 6.55
C VAL A 71 -12.25 12.36 6.82
N GLY A 72 -11.79 11.67 5.80
CA GLY A 72 -10.56 10.87 5.85
C GLY A 72 -9.44 11.53 5.08
N ALA A 73 -8.22 11.41 5.59
CA ALA A 73 -7.01 11.71 4.83
C ALA A 73 -6.44 10.43 4.22
N VAL A 74 -6.00 10.52 2.97
CA VAL A 74 -5.28 9.47 2.26
C VAL A 74 -3.84 9.95 2.08
N LEU A 75 -2.89 9.21 2.63
CA LEU A 75 -1.52 9.67 2.91
C LEU A 75 -0.55 9.32 1.76
N PRO A 76 0.44 10.18 1.46
CA PRO A 76 1.51 9.78 0.56
C PRO A 76 2.36 8.65 1.18
N PRO A 77 3.15 7.92 0.37
CA PRO A 77 4.17 7.01 0.89
C PRO A 77 5.06 7.68 1.94
N GLY A 78 5.56 6.91 2.90
CA GLY A 78 6.36 7.40 4.04
C GLY A 78 5.62 7.37 5.37
N TYR A 79 4.29 7.24 5.35
CA TYR A 79 3.42 7.27 6.52
C TYR A 79 2.66 5.96 6.69
N VAL A 80 2.29 5.66 7.93
CA VAL A 80 1.32 4.64 8.31
C VAL A 80 0.23 5.30 9.13
N ARG A 81 -1.04 5.03 8.82
CA ARG A 81 -2.15 5.57 9.62
C ARG A 81 -2.19 4.93 11.01
N LEU A 82 -2.59 5.71 12.00
CA LEU A 82 -2.74 5.26 13.39
C LEU A 82 -4.20 4.98 13.77
N ALA A 83 -5.15 5.65 13.11
CA ALA A 83 -6.58 5.50 13.39
C ALA A 83 -7.45 5.92 12.20
N HIS A 84 -8.71 5.48 12.21
CA HIS A 84 -9.72 5.78 11.19
C HIS A 84 -10.56 7.01 11.58
N PRO A 85 -11.21 7.70 10.63
CA PRO A 85 -12.20 8.72 10.94
C PRO A 85 -13.31 8.17 11.84
N ALA A 86 -13.60 8.85 12.94
CA ALA A 86 -14.74 8.49 13.79
C ALA A 86 -16.05 8.85 13.06
N SER A 87 -16.88 7.85 12.80
CA SER A 87 -18.13 8.05 12.07
C SER A 87 -19.24 7.13 12.57
N VAL A 88 -20.47 7.49 12.25
CA VAL A 88 -21.64 6.65 12.41
C VAL A 88 -22.20 6.30 11.03
N VAL A 89 -22.53 5.03 10.85
CA VAL A 89 -23.04 4.49 9.59
C VAL A 89 -24.50 4.11 9.77
N ALA A 90 -25.38 4.70 8.97
CA ALA A 90 -26.78 4.28 8.93
C ALA A 90 -26.92 2.95 8.20
N ALA A 91 -27.97 2.20 8.53
CA ALA A 91 -28.33 0.99 7.80
C ALA A 91 -28.62 1.30 6.32
N GLY A 92 -28.16 0.43 5.42
CA GLY A 92 -28.40 0.56 3.98
C GLY A 92 -27.43 1.49 3.23
N VAL A 93 -26.52 2.19 3.92
CA VAL A 93 -25.47 2.97 3.24
C VAL A 93 -24.49 2.00 2.54
N PRO A 94 -24.02 2.26 1.31
CA PRO A 94 -23.02 1.43 0.63
C PRO A 94 -21.69 1.32 1.39
N ASP A 95 -20.83 0.39 0.96
CA ASP A 95 -19.43 0.34 1.40
C ASP A 95 -18.68 1.59 0.93
N LEU A 96 -17.71 2.06 1.71
CA LEU A 96 -16.75 3.05 1.23
C LEU A 96 -15.89 2.44 0.11
N ALA A 97 -15.48 3.29 -0.83
CA ALA A 97 -14.40 2.93 -1.73
C ALA A 97 -13.16 2.54 -0.89
N PRO A 98 -12.55 1.38 -1.10
CA PRO A 98 -11.52 0.85 -0.20
C PRO A 98 -10.21 1.63 -0.33
N ARG A 99 -10.02 2.63 0.53
CA ARG A 99 -8.80 3.45 0.63
C ARG A 99 -8.32 3.51 2.09
N ALA A 100 -7.09 3.96 2.27
CA ALA A 100 -6.46 4.06 3.58
C ALA A 100 -6.87 5.35 4.32
N TYR A 101 -8.14 5.48 4.69
CA TYR A 101 -8.63 6.69 5.36
C TYR A 101 -8.05 6.82 6.78
N ALA A 102 -7.26 7.85 7.02
CA ALA A 102 -6.75 8.24 8.32
C ALA A 102 -7.63 9.34 8.95
N ALA A 103 -7.78 9.33 10.27
CA ALA A 103 -8.55 10.33 11.00
C ALA A 103 -7.95 11.74 10.86
N VAL A 104 -8.79 12.77 10.71
CA VAL A 104 -8.39 14.17 10.55
C VAL A 104 -8.94 15.04 11.68
N ALA A 105 -8.13 15.97 12.15
CA ALA A 105 -8.49 16.99 13.13
C ALA A 105 -7.93 18.36 12.72
N ALA A 106 -8.28 19.41 13.45
CA ALA A 106 -7.68 20.73 13.30
C ALA A 106 -7.10 21.20 14.64
N ASP A 107 -5.96 21.88 14.58
CA ASP A 107 -5.40 22.57 15.74
C ASP A 107 -6.12 23.91 16.01
N GLU A 108 -5.68 24.60 17.06
CA GLU A 108 -6.28 25.88 17.49
C GLU A 108 -6.10 27.02 16.47
N ARG A 109 -5.17 26.88 15.52
CA ARG A 109 -4.95 27.81 14.40
C ARG A 109 -5.71 27.41 13.14
N GLY A 110 -6.44 26.29 13.19
CA GLY A 110 -7.15 25.70 12.08
C GLY A 110 -6.29 24.89 11.12
N ALA A 111 -5.02 24.61 11.46
CA ALA A 111 -4.17 23.76 10.64
C ALA A 111 -4.55 22.29 10.83
N LEU A 112 -4.64 21.56 9.71
CA LEU A 112 -5.10 20.17 9.71
C LEU A 112 -4.02 19.23 10.24
N GLN A 113 -4.45 18.30 11.09
CA GLN A 113 -3.67 17.24 11.69
C GLN A 113 -4.26 15.90 11.27
N VAL A 114 -3.40 14.88 11.16
CA VAL A 114 -3.81 13.53 10.75
C VAL A 114 -3.24 12.49 11.71
N ALA A 115 -4.06 11.50 12.08
CA ALA A 115 -3.65 10.38 12.93
C ALA A 115 -2.78 9.41 12.13
N ALA A 116 -1.50 9.75 12.01
CA ALA A 116 -0.51 9.01 11.24
C ALA A 116 0.89 9.17 11.86
N ARG A 117 1.80 8.26 11.51
CA ARG A 117 3.22 8.36 11.86
C ARG A 117 4.07 8.26 10.61
N ARG A 118 5.02 9.17 10.45
CA ARG A 118 6.06 9.06 9.42
C ARG A 118 7.07 8.02 9.88
N ILE A 119 7.27 6.97 9.09
CA ILE A 119 8.23 5.89 9.39
C ILE A 119 9.30 5.74 8.30
N ASP A 120 9.15 6.45 7.18
CA ASP A 120 10.02 6.26 6.01
C ASP A 120 10.14 7.56 5.21
N ASP A 121 11.32 7.80 4.63
CA ASP A 121 11.56 8.94 3.74
C ASP A 121 11.34 8.55 2.27
N ALA A 122 10.08 8.41 1.89
CA ALA A 122 9.69 8.00 0.55
C ALA A 122 9.59 9.15 -0.46
N ALA A 123 9.77 10.41 -0.03
CA ALA A 123 9.62 11.58 -0.91
C ALA A 123 10.60 11.56 -2.09
N THR A 124 11.80 11.00 -1.88
CA THR A 124 12.82 10.82 -2.92
C THR A 124 12.45 9.83 -4.02
N PHE A 125 11.32 9.12 -3.88
CA PHE A 125 10.82 8.11 -4.82
C PHE A 125 9.52 8.56 -5.51
N ASP A 126 9.06 9.79 -5.24
CA ASP A 126 7.83 10.35 -5.80
C ASP A 126 8.12 11.60 -6.64
N HIS A 127 8.04 11.44 -7.95
CA HIS A 127 8.29 12.51 -8.93
C HIS A 127 7.03 13.01 -9.63
N ARG A 128 5.83 12.75 -9.07
CA ARG A 128 4.55 13.15 -9.67
C ARG A 128 4.40 14.67 -9.85
N ALA A 129 5.13 15.46 -9.08
CA ALA A 129 5.14 16.91 -9.16
C ALA A 129 6.14 17.48 -10.19
N ASP A 130 6.88 16.64 -10.94
CA ASP A 130 7.84 17.11 -11.94
C ASP A 130 7.16 17.90 -13.06
N ALA A 131 7.54 19.18 -13.23
CA ALA A 131 6.93 20.06 -14.22
C ALA A 131 7.22 19.62 -15.68
N GLY A 132 8.27 18.82 -15.90
CA GLY A 132 8.67 18.31 -17.21
C GLY A 132 7.97 16.99 -17.61
N ILE A 133 7.15 16.41 -16.73
CA ILE A 133 6.64 15.05 -16.94
C ILE A 133 5.84 14.89 -18.23
N ALA A 134 5.04 15.88 -18.61
CA ALA A 134 4.24 15.82 -19.83
C ALA A 134 5.11 15.70 -21.08
N ALA A 135 6.23 16.46 -21.14
CA ALA A 135 7.17 16.39 -22.25
C ALA A 135 7.90 15.04 -22.28
N ARG A 136 8.32 14.53 -21.12
CA ARG A 136 8.97 13.21 -20.99
C ARG A 136 8.05 12.07 -21.44
N ILE A 137 6.76 12.14 -21.10
CA ILE A 137 5.77 11.16 -21.58
C ILE A 137 5.70 11.18 -23.12
N THR A 138 5.63 12.38 -23.71
CA THR A 138 5.58 12.51 -25.17
C THR A 138 6.86 12.00 -25.84
N GLU A 139 8.03 12.27 -25.27
CA GLU A 139 9.31 11.75 -25.76
C GLU A 139 9.39 10.22 -25.67
N GLY A 140 9.03 9.64 -24.52
CA GLY A 140 9.00 8.19 -24.33
C GLY A 140 8.08 7.48 -25.32
N LEU A 141 6.90 8.04 -25.59
CA LEU A 141 5.97 7.52 -26.59
C LEU A 141 6.54 7.58 -28.02
N ARG A 142 7.32 8.62 -28.36
CA ARG A 142 7.98 8.75 -29.67
C ARG A 142 9.18 7.81 -29.81
N ALA A 143 9.93 7.60 -28.74
CA ALA A 143 11.08 6.71 -28.73
C ALA A 143 10.68 5.23 -28.90
N ARG A 144 9.49 4.86 -28.42
CA ARG A 144 8.97 3.47 -28.44
C ARG A 144 7.53 3.40 -28.94
N PRO A 145 7.25 3.79 -30.19
CA PRO A 145 5.88 3.94 -30.68
C PRO A 145 5.14 2.60 -30.80
N SER A 146 5.85 1.49 -30.97
CA SER A 146 5.27 0.14 -31.04
C SER A 146 5.01 -0.48 -29.66
N ASN A 147 5.80 -0.13 -28.63
CA ASN A 147 5.75 -0.76 -27.31
C ASN A 147 4.46 -0.41 -26.54
N ARG A 148 3.60 -1.41 -26.29
CA ARG A 148 2.30 -1.23 -25.62
C ARG A 148 2.43 -0.86 -24.15
N LEU A 149 3.48 -1.33 -23.47
CA LEU A 149 3.74 -0.97 -22.07
C LEU A 149 3.96 0.53 -21.92
N VAL A 150 4.70 1.15 -22.83
CA VAL A 150 4.94 2.60 -22.80
C VAL A 150 3.63 3.38 -22.94
N ARG A 151 2.71 2.93 -23.81
CA ARG A 151 1.37 3.54 -23.93
C ARG A 151 0.54 3.36 -22.66
N GLN A 152 0.59 2.19 -22.05
CA GLN A 152 -0.10 1.94 -20.79
C GLN A 152 0.45 2.79 -19.66
N LEU A 153 1.77 2.89 -19.51
CA LEU A 153 2.39 3.74 -18.49
C LEU A 153 2.05 5.21 -18.73
N ALA A 154 2.01 5.67 -19.98
CA ALA A 154 1.59 7.03 -20.29
C ALA A 154 0.17 7.31 -19.79
N ARG A 155 -0.75 6.35 -19.98
CA ARG A 155 -2.11 6.42 -19.44
C ARG A 155 -2.13 6.38 -17.92
N CYS A 156 -1.40 5.45 -17.30
CA CYS A 156 -1.28 5.35 -15.84
C CYS A 156 -0.76 6.65 -15.20
N ALA A 157 0.22 7.30 -15.81
CA ALA A 157 0.76 8.57 -15.34
C ALA A 157 -0.23 9.73 -15.49
N LYS A 158 -1.00 9.78 -16.59
CA LYS A 158 -1.95 10.86 -16.88
C LYS A 158 -3.27 10.74 -16.14
N ASP A 159 -3.89 9.56 -16.19
CA ASP A 159 -5.27 9.35 -15.74
C ASP A 159 -5.33 9.03 -14.24
N PHE A 160 -4.32 8.32 -13.73
CA PHE A 160 -4.28 7.84 -12.35
C PHE A 160 -3.21 8.52 -11.49
N HIS A 161 -2.40 9.41 -12.09
CA HIS A 161 -1.22 10.00 -11.44
C HIS A 161 -0.32 8.95 -10.79
N CYS A 162 -0.09 7.83 -11.49
CA CYS A 162 0.68 6.72 -10.97
C CYS A 162 2.16 7.09 -10.79
N ARG A 163 2.66 6.91 -9.56
CA ARG A 163 4.06 7.22 -9.18
C ARG A 163 5.06 6.45 -10.02
N ALA A 164 4.95 5.13 -10.11
CA ALA A 164 5.93 4.35 -10.87
C ALA A 164 5.81 4.52 -12.39
N ALA A 165 4.61 4.84 -12.89
CA ALA A 165 4.45 5.17 -14.29
C ALA A 165 5.13 6.51 -14.62
N THR A 166 4.99 7.50 -13.74
CA THR A 166 5.71 8.79 -13.82
C THR A 166 7.23 8.56 -13.80
N ASN A 167 7.69 7.79 -12.82
CA ASN A 167 9.10 7.46 -12.62
C ASN A 167 9.72 6.77 -13.85
N ALA A 168 8.97 5.91 -14.55
CA ALA A 168 9.42 5.25 -15.77
C ALA A 168 9.77 6.22 -16.90
N PHE A 169 9.06 7.36 -17.04
CA PHE A 169 9.37 8.37 -18.05
C PHE A 169 10.54 9.29 -17.67
N GLY A 170 10.85 9.38 -16.38
CA GLY A 170 12.01 10.12 -15.89
C GLY A 170 13.28 9.27 -15.75
N ALA A 171 13.18 7.95 -15.88
CA ALA A 171 14.22 7.01 -15.44
C ALA A 171 14.64 7.24 -13.98
N TRP A 172 13.66 7.44 -13.11
CA TRP A 172 13.86 7.66 -11.67
C TRP A 172 13.39 6.47 -10.87
N ALA A 173 13.99 6.22 -9.71
CA ALA A 173 13.46 5.28 -8.71
C ALA A 173 12.94 3.95 -9.33
N ASP A 174 11.65 3.64 -9.16
CA ASP A 174 11.02 2.41 -9.60
C ASP A 174 10.17 2.55 -10.88
N CYS A 175 10.22 1.54 -11.76
CA CYS A 175 9.32 1.35 -12.88
C CYS A 175 8.47 0.09 -12.66
N ALA A 176 7.15 0.22 -12.64
CA ALA A 176 6.23 -0.92 -12.53
C ALA A 176 5.86 -1.44 -13.91
N VAL A 177 5.93 -2.75 -14.11
CA VAL A 177 5.75 -3.38 -15.42
C VAL A 177 4.43 -4.17 -15.44
N PRO A 178 3.37 -3.61 -16.05
CA PRO A 178 2.09 -4.29 -16.12
C PRO A 178 2.13 -5.46 -17.12
N VAL A 179 2.23 -6.68 -16.61
CA VAL A 179 2.21 -7.92 -17.42
C VAL A 179 0.80 -8.51 -17.60
N ALA A 180 -0.23 -7.85 -17.04
CA ALA A 180 -1.64 -8.29 -17.06
C ALA A 180 -1.82 -9.74 -16.63
N ALA A 181 -1.21 -10.10 -15.50
CA ALA A 181 -1.32 -11.43 -14.94
C ALA A 181 -2.75 -11.70 -14.44
N PRO A 182 -3.19 -12.97 -14.44
CA PRO A 182 -4.38 -13.35 -13.70
C PRO A 182 -4.19 -13.11 -12.20
N ALA A 183 -5.29 -13.00 -11.47
CA ALA A 183 -5.29 -12.96 -10.02
C ALA A 183 -5.91 -14.26 -9.51
N ASN A 184 -5.28 -14.86 -8.51
CA ASN A 184 -5.80 -15.98 -7.74
C ASN A 184 -6.10 -15.57 -6.28
N GLU A 185 -6.26 -14.27 -6.04
CA GLU A 185 -6.57 -13.66 -4.77
C GLU A 185 -7.76 -12.72 -4.98
N HIS A 186 -8.80 -12.87 -4.15
CA HIS A 186 -10.11 -12.25 -4.38
C HIS A 186 -10.62 -11.53 -3.13
N PRO A 187 -9.92 -10.48 -2.66
CA PRO A 187 -10.32 -9.77 -1.47
C PRO A 187 -11.77 -9.29 -1.59
N PRO A 188 -12.53 -9.27 -0.49
CA PRO A 188 -13.89 -8.76 -0.53
C PRO A 188 -13.91 -7.28 -0.97
N ALA A 189 -14.96 -6.84 -1.65
CA ALA A 189 -15.00 -5.57 -2.40
C ALA A 189 -14.71 -4.30 -1.57
N LEU A 190 -14.95 -4.37 -0.26
CA LEU A 190 -14.67 -3.35 0.74
C LEU A 190 -13.20 -3.30 1.21
N VAL A 191 -12.31 -4.09 0.62
CA VAL A 191 -10.87 -4.16 0.90
C VAL A 191 -10.09 -4.07 -0.41
N SER A 192 -8.96 -3.37 -0.37
CA SER A 192 -8.05 -3.18 -1.49
C SER A 192 -6.60 -3.25 -1.04
N PHE A 193 -5.81 -4.02 -1.76
CA PHE A 193 -4.35 -4.13 -1.56
C PHE A 193 -3.56 -3.09 -2.35
N HIS A 194 -4.26 -2.23 -3.10
CA HIS A 194 -3.66 -1.13 -3.84
C HIS A 194 -3.22 -0.04 -2.85
N GLY A 195 -2.02 0.50 -3.05
CA GLY A 195 -1.62 1.76 -2.43
C GLY A 195 -2.21 2.97 -3.17
N ASP A 196 -1.82 4.16 -2.74
CA ASP A 196 -2.38 5.40 -3.28
C ASP A 196 -1.93 5.72 -4.71
N ALA A 197 -2.86 6.29 -5.48
CA ALA A 197 -2.69 6.69 -6.87
C ALA A 197 -2.20 5.55 -7.80
N MET A 198 -2.71 4.33 -7.58
CA MET A 198 -2.50 3.21 -8.51
C MET A 198 -3.72 3.04 -9.40
N PRO A 199 -3.56 2.58 -10.66
CA PRO A 199 -4.68 2.16 -11.48
C PRO A 199 -5.53 1.14 -10.72
N THR A 200 -6.85 1.32 -10.75
CA THR A 200 -7.80 0.34 -10.19
C THR A 200 -8.16 -0.75 -11.19
N GLU A 201 -7.74 -0.57 -12.44
CA GLU A 201 -7.97 -1.50 -13.54
C GLU A 201 -6.65 -2.17 -13.97
N ARG A 202 -6.78 -3.39 -14.47
CA ARG A 202 -5.66 -4.12 -15.08
C ARG A 202 -5.38 -3.61 -16.48
N ALA A 203 -4.13 -3.73 -16.92
CA ALA A 203 -3.79 -3.46 -18.31
C ALA A 203 -4.60 -4.36 -19.25
N ALA A 204 -5.15 -3.76 -20.31
CA ALA A 204 -6.04 -4.44 -21.26
C ALA A 204 -5.31 -5.33 -22.29
N PHE A 205 -4.02 -5.60 -22.10
CA PHE A 205 -3.19 -6.39 -23.01
C PHE A 205 -2.15 -7.19 -22.21
N HIS A 206 -1.74 -8.32 -22.77
CA HIS A 206 -0.60 -9.09 -22.26
C HIS A 206 0.68 -8.61 -22.93
N ALA A 207 1.63 -8.13 -22.13
CA ALA A 207 2.94 -7.72 -22.61
C ALA A 207 3.78 -8.94 -23.05
N THR A 208 4.59 -8.77 -24.09
CA THR A 208 5.62 -9.76 -24.43
C THR A 208 6.87 -9.57 -23.57
N ALA A 209 7.72 -10.60 -23.47
CA ALA A 209 9.00 -10.47 -22.79
C ALA A 209 9.86 -9.35 -23.43
N ASP A 210 9.89 -9.25 -24.76
CA ASP A 210 10.65 -8.22 -25.47
C ASP A 210 10.18 -6.80 -25.16
N GLU A 211 8.86 -6.57 -25.07
CA GLU A 211 8.32 -5.27 -24.68
C GLU A 211 8.77 -4.89 -23.26
N VAL A 212 8.79 -5.87 -22.35
CA VAL A 212 9.29 -5.69 -20.98
C VAL A 212 10.78 -5.38 -20.98
N VAL A 213 11.59 -6.17 -21.68
CA VAL A 213 13.05 -6.01 -21.72
C VAL A 213 13.44 -4.65 -22.29
N ASP A 214 12.81 -4.21 -23.38
CA ASP A 214 13.05 -2.89 -23.99
C ASP A 214 12.82 -1.75 -23.00
N LEU A 215 11.66 -1.73 -22.35
CA LEU A 215 11.29 -0.70 -21.38
C LEU A 215 12.18 -0.75 -20.12
N ALA A 216 12.28 -1.93 -19.51
CA ALA A 216 12.94 -2.12 -18.22
C ALA A 216 14.44 -1.85 -18.30
N ALA A 217 15.13 -2.37 -19.32
CA ALA A 217 16.55 -2.13 -19.46
C ALA A 217 16.85 -0.64 -19.74
N ALA A 218 16.03 0.02 -20.57
CA ALA A 218 16.18 1.46 -20.81
C ALA A 218 15.98 2.30 -19.54
N HIS A 219 15.02 1.94 -18.69
CA HIS A 219 14.80 2.59 -17.40
C HIS A 219 16.04 2.47 -16.50
N LEU A 220 16.59 1.27 -16.36
CA LEU A 220 17.75 1.00 -15.49
C LEU A 220 19.06 1.60 -16.03
N GLU A 221 19.25 1.60 -17.35
CA GLU A 221 20.36 2.27 -18.02
C GLU A 221 20.27 3.80 -17.87
N GLY A 222 19.06 4.36 -17.93
CA GLY A 222 18.79 5.79 -17.79
C GLY A 222 18.94 6.36 -16.38
N GLY A 223 19.13 5.53 -15.36
CA GLY A 223 19.31 5.95 -13.97
C GLY A 223 18.26 5.42 -13.00
N GLY A 224 17.24 4.73 -13.49
CA GLY A 224 16.25 4.06 -12.66
C GLY A 224 16.90 3.05 -11.74
N THR A 225 16.46 2.98 -10.49
CA THR A 225 17.05 2.12 -9.47
C THR A 225 16.38 0.75 -9.40
N GLN A 226 15.12 0.65 -9.83
CA GLN A 226 14.33 -0.57 -9.71
C GLN A 226 13.35 -0.75 -10.87
N VAL A 227 13.14 -1.99 -11.28
CA VAL A 227 12.01 -2.45 -12.09
C VAL A 227 11.21 -3.44 -11.26
N SER A 228 9.88 -3.35 -11.28
CA SER A 228 9.00 -4.16 -10.44
C SER A 228 7.89 -4.83 -11.25
N PHE A 229 7.61 -6.08 -10.92
CA PHE A 229 6.46 -6.85 -11.39
C PHE A 229 5.46 -7.06 -10.25
N GLY A 230 4.18 -7.22 -10.58
CA GLY A 230 3.18 -7.81 -9.68
C GLY A 230 2.58 -6.86 -8.66
N ARG A 231 2.51 -5.57 -9.00
CA ARG A 231 1.66 -4.65 -8.25
C ARG A 231 0.21 -5.10 -8.32
N ALA A 232 -0.60 -4.75 -7.33
CA ALA A 232 -2.00 -5.19 -7.27
C ALA A 232 -2.80 -4.95 -8.58
N CYS A 233 -2.54 -3.85 -9.29
CA CYS A 233 -3.16 -3.53 -10.58
C CYS A 233 -2.63 -4.35 -11.76
N GLU A 234 -1.61 -5.18 -11.56
CA GLU A 234 -0.91 -5.96 -12.60
C GLU A 234 -1.23 -7.45 -12.51
N GLY A 235 -1.83 -7.92 -11.41
CA GLY A 235 -2.12 -9.32 -11.13
C GLY A 235 -0.97 -10.06 -10.45
N GLU A 236 -1.03 -11.40 -10.43
CA GLU A 236 -0.02 -12.23 -9.76
C GLU A 236 1.04 -12.76 -10.75
N PRO A 237 2.27 -12.20 -10.75
CA PRO A 237 3.29 -12.51 -11.75
C PRO A 237 3.79 -13.96 -11.67
N LEU A 238 3.67 -14.63 -10.52
CA LEU A 238 3.99 -16.06 -10.41
C LEU A 238 3.09 -16.95 -11.30
N LEU A 239 1.93 -16.46 -11.73
CA LEU A 239 1.01 -17.18 -12.62
C LEU A 239 1.32 -17.00 -14.11
N VAL A 240 2.27 -16.14 -14.47
CA VAL A 240 2.68 -15.89 -15.87
C VAL A 240 4.19 -16.09 -16.07
N PRO A 241 4.76 -17.24 -15.65
CA PRO A 241 6.20 -17.49 -15.71
C PRO A 241 6.74 -17.43 -17.15
N ARG A 242 5.91 -17.75 -18.16
CA ARG A 242 6.28 -17.70 -19.58
C ARG A 242 6.57 -16.30 -20.11
N VAL A 243 6.19 -15.26 -19.38
CA VAL A 243 6.52 -13.86 -19.71
C VAL A 243 7.56 -13.33 -18.73
N VAL A 244 7.36 -13.56 -17.43
CA VAL A 244 8.20 -12.98 -16.37
C VAL A 244 9.61 -13.57 -16.38
N GLU A 245 9.76 -14.90 -16.49
CA GLU A 245 11.07 -15.56 -16.48
C GLU A 245 11.98 -15.11 -17.64
N PRO A 246 11.54 -15.16 -18.93
CA PRO A 246 12.37 -14.67 -20.03
C PRO A 246 12.57 -13.15 -19.98
N ALA A 247 11.63 -12.37 -19.46
CA ALA A 247 11.81 -10.93 -19.28
C ALA A 247 12.93 -10.61 -18.29
N ILE A 248 12.97 -11.30 -17.14
CA ILE A 248 14.04 -11.12 -16.15
C ILE A 248 15.40 -11.49 -16.75
N ALA A 249 15.49 -12.65 -17.41
CA ALA A 249 16.71 -13.09 -18.07
C ALA A 249 17.18 -12.08 -19.13
N GLY A 250 16.28 -11.64 -20.02
CA GLY A 250 16.59 -10.67 -21.08
C GLY A 250 16.99 -9.29 -20.55
N ILE A 251 16.40 -8.83 -19.43
CA ILE A 251 16.85 -7.59 -18.77
C ILE A 251 18.29 -7.77 -18.28
N ARG A 252 18.60 -8.91 -17.66
CA ARG A 252 19.94 -9.19 -17.10
C ARG A 252 21.00 -9.41 -18.18
N GLU A 253 20.62 -9.94 -19.34
CA GLU A 253 21.47 -9.99 -20.54
C GLU A 253 21.80 -8.60 -21.08
N ARG A 254 20.82 -7.68 -21.07
CA ARG A 254 21.02 -6.31 -21.54
C ARG A 254 21.78 -5.43 -20.56
N THR A 255 21.46 -5.52 -19.28
CA THR A 255 22.01 -4.64 -18.26
C THR A 255 22.07 -5.32 -16.91
N HIS A 256 23.23 -5.17 -16.28
CA HIS A 256 23.35 -5.54 -14.89
C HIS A 256 22.72 -4.48 -13.99
N ARG A 257 22.57 -3.21 -14.39
CA ARG A 257 22.20 -2.08 -13.50
C ARG A 257 20.86 -2.29 -12.77
N GLY A 258 20.76 -1.71 -11.57
CA GLY A 258 19.54 -1.63 -10.75
C GLY A 258 18.93 -2.96 -10.31
N THR A 259 17.84 -2.88 -9.55
CA THR A 259 17.16 -4.04 -8.95
C THR A 259 15.96 -4.48 -9.79
N ILE A 260 15.81 -5.79 -10.00
CA ILE A 260 14.58 -6.41 -10.48
C ILE A 260 13.85 -6.97 -9.26
N HIS A 261 12.63 -6.49 -9.07
CA HIS A 261 11.78 -6.80 -7.92
C HIS A 261 10.49 -7.49 -8.37
N LEU A 262 10.05 -8.47 -7.58
CA LEU A 262 8.76 -9.13 -7.74
C LEU A 262 7.91 -8.88 -6.49
N GLU A 263 6.77 -8.18 -6.62
CA GLU A 263 5.74 -8.15 -5.58
C GLU A 263 4.75 -9.29 -5.85
N SER A 264 4.45 -10.11 -4.84
CA SER A 264 3.68 -11.34 -5.02
C SER A 264 2.84 -11.68 -3.79
N ASN A 265 1.76 -12.44 -3.98
CA ASN A 265 1.04 -13.12 -2.89
C ASN A 265 1.70 -14.43 -2.46
N GLY A 266 2.77 -14.88 -3.11
CA GLY A 266 3.50 -16.10 -2.74
C GLY A 266 2.75 -17.40 -3.04
N SER A 267 1.80 -17.38 -3.98
CA SER A 267 0.94 -18.54 -4.28
C SER A 267 1.61 -19.72 -5.00
N VAL A 268 2.84 -19.56 -5.52
CA VAL A 268 3.54 -20.60 -6.30
C VAL A 268 5.00 -20.75 -5.87
N PRO A 269 5.31 -21.53 -4.82
CA PRO A 269 6.68 -21.72 -4.32
C PRO A 269 7.67 -22.15 -5.39
N ALA A 270 7.29 -23.14 -6.21
CA ALA A 270 8.16 -23.68 -7.26
C ALA A 270 8.53 -22.67 -8.36
N ALA A 271 7.80 -21.56 -8.48
CA ALA A 271 8.14 -20.49 -9.42
C ALA A 271 9.23 -19.57 -8.86
N VAL A 272 9.33 -19.40 -7.54
CA VAL A 272 10.31 -18.51 -6.90
C VAL A 272 11.74 -18.91 -7.25
N GLY A 273 12.11 -20.18 -7.05
CA GLY A 273 13.46 -20.68 -7.38
C GLY A 273 13.78 -20.64 -8.89
N ARG A 274 12.78 -20.66 -9.78
CA ARG A 274 13.01 -20.43 -11.22
C ARG A 274 13.33 -18.97 -11.51
N LEU A 275 12.56 -18.04 -10.96
CA LEU A 275 12.79 -16.62 -11.16
C LEU A 275 14.11 -16.16 -10.53
N ALA A 276 14.52 -16.75 -9.40
CA ALA A 276 15.84 -16.52 -8.82
C ALA A 276 16.96 -16.91 -9.82
N ARG A 277 16.88 -18.11 -10.42
CA ARG A 277 17.85 -18.55 -11.44
C ARG A 277 17.83 -17.70 -12.71
N ALA A 278 16.70 -17.08 -13.05
CA ALA A 278 16.61 -16.14 -14.17
C ALA A 278 17.28 -14.78 -13.88
N GLY A 279 17.65 -14.50 -12.62
CA GLY A 279 18.33 -13.26 -12.21
C GLY A 279 17.43 -12.24 -11.49
N LEU A 280 16.33 -12.69 -10.87
CA LEU A 280 15.57 -11.87 -9.93
C LEU A 280 16.45 -11.52 -8.73
N ASP A 281 16.45 -10.26 -8.27
CA ASP A 281 17.26 -9.89 -7.09
C ASP A 281 16.44 -9.91 -5.80
N THR A 282 15.19 -9.46 -5.88
CA THR A 282 14.34 -9.27 -4.69
C THR A 282 12.91 -9.70 -4.91
N ILE A 283 12.27 -10.19 -3.84
CA ILE A 283 10.86 -10.57 -3.84
C ILE A 283 10.17 -10.05 -2.57
N GLY A 284 8.98 -9.49 -2.76
CA GLY A 284 8.13 -8.94 -1.72
C GLY A 284 6.84 -9.76 -1.58
N PHE A 285 6.55 -10.25 -0.39
CA PHE A 285 5.34 -11.02 -0.10
C PHE A 285 4.33 -10.16 0.65
N ARG A 286 3.16 -9.91 0.05
CA ARG A 286 2.08 -9.15 0.69
C ARG A 286 1.26 -10.02 1.63
N ILE A 287 0.99 -9.53 2.84
CA ILE A 287 0.25 -10.25 3.86
C ILE A 287 -0.55 -9.29 4.75
N ALA A 288 -1.85 -9.50 4.86
CA ALA A 288 -2.70 -8.76 5.81
C ALA A 288 -2.71 -9.40 7.20
N SER A 289 -2.32 -10.67 7.29
CA SER A 289 -2.24 -11.42 8.55
C SER A 289 -1.38 -12.68 8.39
N ALA A 290 -0.50 -12.94 9.36
CA ALA A 290 0.24 -14.20 9.47
C ALA A 290 -0.55 -15.33 10.15
N ARG A 291 -1.81 -15.06 10.52
CA ARG A 291 -2.78 -16.05 11.03
C ARG A 291 -3.65 -16.61 9.90
N PRO A 292 -3.79 -17.94 9.76
CA PRO A 292 -4.56 -18.56 8.68
C PRO A 292 -6.01 -18.07 8.58
N GLU A 293 -6.74 -18.01 9.69
CA GLU A 293 -8.17 -17.66 9.69
C GLU A 293 -8.43 -16.23 9.19
N THR A 294 -7.64 -15.27 9.68
CA THR A 294 -7.68 -13.87 9.25
C THR A 294 -7.19 -13.73 7.81
N TYR A 295 -6.11 -14.43 7.44
CA TYR A 295 -5.58 -14.44 6.07
C TYR A 295 -6.64 -14.88 5.05
N GLU A 296 -7.29 -16.02 5.28
CA GLU A 296 -8.32 -16.58 4.38
C GLU A 296 -9.52 -15.63 4.22
N ARG A 297 -9.93 -14.94 5.30
CA ARG A 297 -11.06 -14.00 5.27
C ARG A 297 -10.77 -12.73 4.48
N ILE A 298 -9.54 -12.22 4.57
CA ILE A 298 -9.12 -10.97 3.93
C ILE A 298 -8.62 -11.21 2.50
N HIS A 299 -7.73 -12.18 2.29
CA HIS A 299 -7.14 -12.47 0.99
C HIS A 299 -8.07 -13.28 0.07
N ARG A 300 -8.88 -14.19 0.63
CA ARG A 300 -9.72 -15.15 -0.11
C ARG A 300 -8.92 -15.81 -1.26
N PRO A 301 -7.85 -16.55 -0.91
CA PRO A 301 -7.00 -17.19 -1.91
C PRO A 301 -7.78 -18.26 -2.69
N ALA A 302 -7.46 -18.41 -3.97
CA ALA A 302 -8.01 -19.43 -4.85
C ALA A 302 -6.89 -20.37 -5.30
N GLY A 303 -6.94 -21.63 -4.85
CA GLY A 303 -5.97 -22.65 -5.26
C GLY A 303 -4.61 -22.58 -4.53
N TYR A 304 -4.50 -21.81 -3.46
CA TYR A 304 -3.34 -21.79 -2.54
C TYR A 304 -3.80 -21.40 -1.13
N ARG A 305 -2.91 -21.52 -0.14
CA ARG A 305 -3.15 -21.16 1.27
C ARG A 305 -1.95 -20.43 1.85
N LEU A 306 -2.08 -19.90 3.07
CA LEU A 306 -0.98 -19.25 3.80
C LEU A 306 0.27 -20.15 3.94
N THR A 307 0.10 -21.47 4.01
CA THR A 307 1.23 -22.41 4.04
C THR A 307 2.07 -22.37 2.77
N ASP A 308 1.45 -22.16 1.61
CA ASP A 308 2.15 -22.00 0.34
C ASP A 308 2.92 -20.66 0.31
N VAL A 309 2.36 -19.61 0.90
CA VAL A 309 3.04 -18.32 1.06
C VAL A 309 4.31 -18.47 1.90
N ARG A 310 4.21 -19.17 3.04
CA ARG A 310 5.38 -19.47 3.90
C ARG A 310 6.41 -20.32 3.17
N ALA A 311 5.99 -21.30 2.37
CA ALA A 311 6.89 -22.08 1.53
C ALA A 311 7.60 -21.23 0.47
N SER A 312 6.90 -20.26 -0.14
CA SER A 312 7.50 -19.31 -1.08
C SER A 312 8.53 -18.40 -0.42
N ILE A 313 8.28 -17.95 0.82
CA ILE A 313 9.25 -17.18 1.62
C ILE A 313 10.50 -18.03 1.88
N ALA A 314 10.32 -19.28 2.33
CA ALA A 314 11.44 -20.20 2.58
C ALA A 314 12.26 -20.48 1.31
N GLU A 315 11.60 -20.69 0.17
CA GLU A 315 12.28 -20.87 -1.13
C GLU A 315 13.06 -19.62 -1.54
N ALA A 316 12.51 -18.42 -1.33
CA ALA A 316 13.22 -17.17 -1.62
C ALA A 316 14.49 -17.03 -0.79
N ILE A 317 14.43 -17.36 0.50
CA ILE A 317 15.58 -17.36 1.41
C ILE A 317 16.62 -18.39 0.96
N ALA A 318 16.18 -19.63 0.66
CA ALA A 318 17.07 -20.70 0.19
C ALA A 318 17.75 -20.36 -1.14
N ALA A 319 17.07 -19.63 -2.01
CA ALA A 319 17.59 -19.13 -3.28
C ALA A 319 18.42 -17.83 -3.14
N ALA A 320 18.68 -17.37 -1.91
CA ALA A 320 19.44 -16.15 -1.60
C ALA A 320 18.88 -14.85 -2.24
N LEU A 321 17.56 -14.80 -2.49
CA LEU A 321 16.89 -13.55 -2.86
C LEU A 321 16.81 -12.63 -1.65
N ALA A 322 16.89 -11.32 -1.88
CA ALA A 322 16.55 -10.40 -0.80
C ALA A 322 15.02 -10.37 -0.62
N VAL A 323 14.59 -10.65 0.60
CA VAL A 323 13.17 -10.79 0.94
C VAL A 323 12.63 -9.49 1.53
N ALA A 324 11.42 -9.15 1.11
CA ALA A 324 10.58 -8.19 1.79
C ALA A 324 9.26 -8.87 2.22
N VAL A 325 8.79 -8.61 3.43
CA VAL A 325 7.42 -8.90 3.84
C VAL A 325 6.66 -7.59 3.90
N ILE A 326 5.58 -7.48 3.12
CA ILE A 326 4.74 -6.30 3.02
C ILE A 326 3.50 -6.54 3.87
N VAL A 327 3.50 -6.01 5.09
CA VAL A 327 2.37 -6.11 6.03
C VAL A 327 1.32 -5.06 5.65
N LEU A 328 0.11 -5.51 5.36
CA LEU A 328 -1.02 -4.65 5.03
C LEU A 328 -1.73 -4.21 6.32
N VAL A 329 -1.46 -2.98 6.74
CA VAL A 329 -1.80 -2.44 8.06
C VAL A 329 -3.25 -1.94 8.13
N LEU A 330 -3.99 -2.38 9.15
CA LEU A 330 -5.34 -1.93 9.45
C LEU A 330 -5.49 -1.72 10.96
N PRO A 331 -5.56 -0.48 11.46
CA PRO A 331 -5.85 -0.20 12.87
C PRO A 331 -7.14 -0.91 13.30
N GLY A 332 -7.09 -1.60 14.43
CA GLY A 332 -8.16 -2.46 14.91
C GLY A 332 -7.99 -3.94 14.58
N LEU A 333 -7.11 -4.28 13.64
CA LEU A 333 -6.80 -5.65 13.23
C LEU A 333 -5.34 -5.96 13.50
N THR A 334 -4.42 -5.26 12.83
CA THR A 334 -2.98 -5.58 12.85
C THR A 334 -2.32 -5.29 14.18
N ASP A 335 -2.88 -4.36 14.96
CA ASP A 335 -2.44 -3.97 16.30
C ASP A 335 -3.15 -4.75 17.42
N ARG A 336 -3.78 -5.89 17.10
CA ARG A 336 -4.15 -6.91 18.10
C ARG A 336 -2.88 -7.67 18.52
N GLU A 337 -2.74 -8.01 19.81
CA GLU A 337 -1.55 -8.71 20.33
C GLU A 337 -1.31 -10.01 19.56
N ARG A 338 -2.35 -10.80 19.29
CA ARG A 338 -2.20 -12.06 18.53
C ARG A 338 -1.79 -11.87 17.07
N GLU A 339 -2.24 -10.80 16.41
CA GLU A 339 -1.84 -10.51 15.03
C GLU A 339 -0.41 -10.01 14.99
N LEU A 340 -0.03 -9.13 15.93
CA LEU A 340 1.32 -8.62 16.09
C LEU A 340 2.32 -9.73 16.39
N ASP A 341 2.02 -10.63 17.33
CA ASP A 341 2.92 -11.75 17.70
C ASP A 341 3.22 -12.66 16.50
N GLU A 342 2.22 -12.91 15.64
CA GLU A 342 2.38 -13.74 14.44
C GLU A 342 3.15 -13.03 13.33
N ILE A 343 2.98 -11.71 13.20
CA ILE A 343 3.81 -10.87 12.32
C ILE A 343 5.26 -10.87 12.80
N LEU A 344 5.50 -10.74 14.11
CA LEU A 344 6.83 -10.76 14.70
C LEU A 344 7.49 -12.15 14.60
N SER A 345 6.71 -13.22 14.77
CA SER A 345 7.16 -14.59 14.54
C SER A 345 7.64 -14.78 13.10
N LEU A 346 6.83 -14.36 12.11
CA LEU A 346 7.23 -14.38 10.70
C LEU A 346 8.46 -13.49 10.44
N ALA A 347 8.56 -12.32 11.07
CA ALA A 347 9.74 -11.45 10.97
C ALA A 347 11.01 -12.09 11.54
N GLY A 348 10.88 -12.90 12.59
CA GLY A 348 11.97 -13.67 13.19
C GLY A 348 12.53 -14.76 12.26
N ASP A 349 11.70 -15.31 11.36
CA ASP A 349 12.13 -16.29 10.36
C ASP A 349 12.96 -15.66 9.21
N LEU A 350 12.95 -14.33 9.07
CA LEU A 350 13.61 -13.64 7.97
C LEU A 350 15.10 -13.38 8.26
N PRO A 351 15.99 -13.50 7.23
CA PRO A 351 17.39 -13.12 7.36
C PRO A 351 17.56 -11.66 7.76
N ALA A 352 18.58 -11.37 8.57
CA ALA A 352 18.93 -10.00 8.93
C ALA A 352 19.16 -9.12 7.69
N GLY A 353 18.67 -7.88 7.72
CA GLY A 353 18.71 -6.96 6.59
C GLY A 353 17.59 -7.15 5.55
N SER A 354 16.74 -8.18 5.70
CA SER A 354 15.46 -8.27 4.97
C SER A 354 14.58 -7.06 5.29
N GLN A 355 13.59 -6.79 4.45
CA GLN A 355 12.72 -5.62 4.58
C GLN A 355 11.38 -5.99 5.20
N LEU A 356 10.92 -5.18 6.15
CA LEU A 356 9.56 -5.25 6.69
C LEU A 356 8.83 -3.97 6.29
N VAL A 357 8.01 -4.09 5.26
CA VAL A 357 7.32 -2.95 4.66
C VAL A 357 5.91 -2.85 5.24
N LEU A 358 5.61 -1.74 5.90
CA LEU A 358 4.28 -1.45 6.43
C LEU A 358 3.53 -0.60 5.40
N ARG A 359 2.44 -1.14 4.86
CA ARG A 359 1.60 -0.47 3.86
C ARG A 359 0.17 -0.44 4.35
N ASP A 360 -0.49 0.70 4.32
CA ASP A 360 -1.89 0.75 4.74
C ASP A 360 -2.79 -0.10 3.84
N LEU A 361 -3.67 -0.88 4.46
CA LEU A 361 -4.71 -1.64 3.80
C LEU A 361 -5.88 -0.71 3.43
N GLY A 362 -6.18 -0.56 2.14
CA GLY A 362 -7.38 0.18 1.73
C GLY A 362 -8.64 -0.55 2.18
N ALA A 363 -9.54 0.11 2.91
CA ALA A 363 -10.74 -0.55 3.43
C ALA A 363 -11.87 0.40 3.79
N ASP A 364 -13.11 -0.10 3.73
CA ASP A 364 -14.15 0.32 4.67
C ASP A 364 -13.85 -0.32 6.04
N ALA A 365 -13.19 0.42 6.92
CA ALA A 365 -12.58 -0.15 8.13
C ALA A 365 -13.58 -0.86 9.04
N GLU A 366 -14.73 -0.26 9.33
CA GLU A 366 -15.74 -0.83 10.23
C GLU A 366 -16.25 -2.18 9.69
N ARG A 367 -16.55 -2.25 8.39
CA ARG A 367 -17.06 -3.45 7.75
C ARG A 367 -15.98 -4.50 7.51
N ALA A 368 -14.75 -4.09 7.21
CA ALA A 368 -13.61 -5.00 7.08
C ALA A 368 -13.30 -5.67 8.42
N LEU A 369 -13.33 -4.93 9.53
CA LEU A 369 -13.12 -5.47 10.88
C LEU A 369 -14.22 -6.48 11.27
N ALA A 370 -15.46 -6.27 10.81
CA ALA A 370 -16.56 -7.21 11.02
C ALA A 370 -16.38 -8.55 10.29
N LEU A 371 -15.54 -8.62 9.26
CA LEU A 371 -15.20 -9.91 8.61
C LEU A 371 -14.39 -10.81 9.55
N VAL A 372 -13.61 -10.21 10.45
CA VAL A 372 -12.69 -10.90 11.37
C VAL A 372 -12.99 -10.43 12.80
N PRO A 373 -14.16 -10.80 13.35
CA PRO A 373 -14.58 -10.33 14.66
C PRO A 373 -13.63 -10.84 15.74
N SER A 374 -13.34 -9.99 16.72
CA SER A 374 -12.54 -10.34 17.89
C SER A 374 -13.07 -9.62 19.12
N ALA A 375 -12.99 -10.26 20.28
CA ALA A 375 -13.23 -9.62 21.58
C ALA A 375 -11.95 -8.94 22.11
N GLU A 376 -10.82 -9.14 21.44
CA GLU A 376 -9.54 -8.54 21.78
C GLU A 376 -9.57 -7.03 21.54
N THR A 377 -9.19 -6.26 22.56
CA THR A 377 -9.02 -4.82 22.42
C THR A 377 -7.66 -4.56 21.73
N PRO A 378 -7.62 -3.76 20.66
CA PRO A 378 -6.37 -3.40 20.01
C PRO A 378 -5.41 -2.72 20.98
N LEU A 379 -4.10 -2.97 20.81
CA LEU A 379 -3.03 -2.34 21.58
C LEU A 379 -2.86 -0.86 21.23
N GLY A 380 -3.32 -0.47 20.04
CA GLY A 380 -3.06 0.81 19.42
C GLY A 380 -1.85 0.76 18.50
N MET A 381 -1.98 1.43 17.36
CA MET A 381 -0.96 1.45 16.31
C MET A 381 0.40 1.99 16.75
N GLU A 382 0.45 2.90 17.73
CA GLU A 382 1.75 3.39 18.26
C GLU A 382 2.53 2.27 18.93
N ARG A 383 1.86 1.49 19.78
CA ARG A 383 2.48 0.35 20.45
C ARG A 383 2.84 -0.75 19.46
N PHE A 384 2.01 -0.96 18.42
CA PHE A 384 2.36 -1.83 17.30
C PHE A 384 3.65 -1.38 16.62
N LEU A 385 3.78 -0.10 16.26
CA LEU A 385 4.98 0.42 15.60
C LEU A 385 6.22 0.36 16.49
N GLU A 386 6.08 0.62 17.79
CA GLU A 386 7.15 0.48 18.78
C GLU A 386 7.64 -0.97 18.88
N ARG A 387 6.70 -1.93 19.01
CA ARG A 387 7.02 -3.37 19.06
C ARG A 387 7.68 -3.86 17.77
N ILE A 388 7.19 -3.43 16.61
CA ILE A 388 7.82 -3.76 15.33
C ILE A 388 9.25 -3.20 15.28
N ALA A 389 9.45 -1.95 15.70
CA ALA A 389 10.77 -1.31 15.68
C ALA A 389 11.76 -1.96 16.67
N SER A 390 11.29 -2.44 17.83
CA SER A 390 12.15 -3.09 18.83
C SER A 390 12.41 -4.57 18.51
N ASP A 391 11.35 -5.32 18.22
CA ASP A 391 11.40 -6.79 18.19
C ASP A 391 11.80 -7.32 16.82
N ALA A 392 11.66 -6.51 15.76
CA ALA A 392 12.14 -6.80 14.41
C ALA A 392 13.28 -5.85 13.98
N ALA A 393 14.09 -5.37 14.95
CA ALA A 393 15.18 -4.43 14.70
C ALA A 393 16.30 -4.95 13.77
N HIS A 394 16.39 -6.27 13.55
CA HIS A 394 17.28 -6.87 12.54
C HIS A 394 16.79 -6.67 11.11
N LEU A 395 15.55 -6.20 10.91
CA LEU A 395 14.95 -5.92 9.62
C LEU A 395 14.96 -4.42 9.30
N ARG A 396 14.93 -4.10 8.02
CA ARG A 396 14.77 -2.73 7.54
C ARG A 396 13.29 -2.40 7.40
N MET A 397 12.78 -1.57 8.30
CA MET A 397 11.40 -1.09 8.24
C MET A 397 11.24 0.04 7.21
N GLY A 398 10.12 0.07 6.49
CA GLY A 398 9.78 1.14 5.55
C GLY A 398 8.34 1.07 5.04
N THR A 399 7.97 1.93 4.10
CA THR A 399 6.65 1.93 3.43
C THR A 399 6.70 1.53 1.96
N LEU A 400 7.91 1.50 1.39
CA LEU A 400 8.20 1.02 0.05
C LEU A 400 9.31 -0.02 0.12
N VAL A 401 9.25 -1.02 -0.76
CA VAL A 401 10.40 -1.91 -0.97
C VAL A 401 11.51 -1.10 -1.63
N ARG A 402 12.67 -1.02 -0.96
CA ARG A 402 13.85 -0.33 -1.44
C ARG A 402 14.68 -1.24 -2.34
N PRO A 403 15.33 -0.68 -3.38
CA PRO A 403 16.29 -1.42 -4.19
C PRO A 403 17.48 -1.86 -3.32
N LEU A 404 18.20 -2.87 -3.81
CA LEU A 404 19.45 -3.27 -3.17
C LEU A 404 20.49 -2.17 -3.37
N ALA A 405 21.15 -1.78 -2.27
CA ALA A 405 22.37 -0.99 -2.36
C ALA A 405 23.40 -1.86 -3.07
N ARG A 406 23.84 -1.41 -4.25
CA ARG A 406 24.91 -2.09 -4.97
C ARG A 406 26.23 -1.49 -4.53
N VAL A 407 27.09 -2.35 -4.01
CA VAL A 407 28.49 -2.05 -3.67
C VAL A 407 29.30 -1.94 -4.95
#